data_AF-A0AAU4XPX6-F1
#
_entry.id   AF-A0AAU4XPX6-F1
#
_cell.length_a   1.000
_cell.length_b   1.000
_cell.length_c   1.000
_cell.angle_alpha   90.00
_cell.angle_beta   90.00
_cell.angle_gamma   90.00
#
_symmetry.space_group_name_H-M   'P 1'
#
loop_
_entity.id
_entity.type
_entity.pdbx_description
1 polymer ?
#
loop_
_entity_poly.entity_id
_entity_poly.type
_entity_poly.pdbx_seq_one_letter_code
_entity_poly.pdbx_strand_id
1 'polypeptide(L)'
;MTGEAAFILAYLVVLFGVSALLFLYGRQPTSAWRSRLFTGHLRTLPEPPAPTNEADWPHSEAHRFHHSVSAFVSLVAIVLGLVEVVRNHRPLEAAALAGAILSHVALAATLLRGIFSRVEPSTGEDAPF
;
A
#
# COMPACT_ATOMS: atom_id res chain seq x y z
N MET A 1 -14.27 23.95 -15.17
CA MET A 1 -14.10 23.41 -13.81
C MET A 1 -14.65 24.42 -12.84
N THR A 2 -15.69 24.05 -12.10
CA THR A 2 -16.07 24.81 -10.90
C THR A 2 -14.92 24.76 -9.89
N GLY A 3 -14.81 25.78 -9.03
CA GLY A 3 -13.73 25.85 -8.02
C GLY A 3 -13.76 24.66 -7.06
N GLU A 4 -14.96 24.19 -6.70
CA GLU A 4 -15.19 23.03 -5.85
C GLU A 4 -14.70 21.72 -6.50
N ALA A 5 -15.06 21.47 -7.76
CA ALA A 5 -14.62 20.28 -8.49
C ALA A 5 -13.09 20.28 -8.72
N ALA A 6 -12.50 21.44 -8.99
CA ALA A 6 -11.04 21.58 -9.10
C ALA A 6 -10.34 21.29 -7.76
N PHE A 7 -10.89 21.81 -6.65
CA PHE A 7 -10.37 21.56 -5.31
C PHE A 7 -10.46 20.07 -4.95
N ILE A 8 -11.60 19.43 -5.21
CA ILE A 8 -11.79 17.99 -4.94
C ILE A 8 -10.83 17.16 -5.80
N LEU A 9 -10.70 17.47 -7.10
CA LEU A 9 -9.76 16.77 -7.96
C LEU A 9 -8.32 16.88 -7.44
N ALA A 10 -7.88 18.08 -7.06
CA ALA A 10 -6.56 18.29 -6.46
C ALA A 10 -6.40 17.50 -5.16
N TYR A 11 -7.43 17.46 -4.32
CA TYR A 11 -7.42 16.69 -3.08
C TYR A 11 -7.32 15.18 -3.33
N LEU A 12 -8.04 14.65 -4.33
CA LEU A 12 -7.92 13.25 -4.74
C LEU A 12 -6.50 12.93 -5.21
N VAL A 13 -5.85 13.83 -5.95
CA VAL A 13 -4.44 13.64 -6.36
C VAL A 13 -3.51 13.58 -5.15
N VAL A 14 -3.71 14.44 -4.15
CA VAL A 14 -2.92 14.41 -2.90
C VAL A 14 -3.15 13.08 -2.16
N LEU A 15 -4.40 12.64 -2.01
CA LEU A 15 -4.73 11.36 -1.36
C LEU A 15 -4.14 10.16 -2.10
N PHE A 16 -4.10 10.22 -3.43
CA PHE A 16 -3.43 9.20 -4.23
C PHE A 16 -1.93 9.17 -3.93
N GLY A 17 -1.28 10.34 -3.90
CA GLY A 17 0.14 10.46 -3.55
C GLY A 17 0.45 9.90 -2.16
N VAL A 18 -0.38 10.21 -1.16
CA VAL A 18 -0.24 9.66 0.20
C VAL A 18 -0.41 8.14 0.19
N SER A 19 -1.44 7.62 -0.47
CA SER A 19 -1.70 6.17 -0.56
C SER A 19 -0.56 5.44 -1.25
N ALA A 20 -0.05 5.98 -2.36
CA ALA A 20 1.08 5.43 -3.10
C ALA A 20 2.37 5.48 -2.29
N LEU A 21 2.62 6.56 -1.54
CA LEU A 21 3.77 6.67 -0.66
C LEU A 21 3.73 5.62 0.45
N LEU A 22 2.58 5.45 1.11
CA LEU A 22 2.37 4.41 2.13
C LEU A 22 2.57 3.01 1.55
N PHE A 23 2.09 2.77 0.34
CA PHE A 23 2.31 1.51 -0.37
C PHE A 23 3.80 1.26 -0.64
N LEU A 24 4.52 2.25 -1.15
CA LEU A 24 5.96 2.13 -1.41
C LEU A 24 6.77 1.99 -0.13
N TYR A 25 6.40 2.72 0.92
CA TYR A 25 7.07 2.66 2.23
C TYR A 25 6.85 1.31 2.91
N GLY A 26 5.65 0.73 2.77
CA GLY A 26 5.34 -0.61 3.26
C GLY A 26 6.20 -1.71 2.63
N ARG A 27 6.75 -1.49 1.43
CA ARG A 27 7.65 -2.43 0.74
C ARG A 27 9.10 -2.33 1.17
N GLN A 28 9.44 -1.44 2.11
CA GLN A 28 10.81 -1.37 2.61
C GLN A 28 11.11 -2.58 3.50
N PRO A 29 12.15 -3.36 3.18
CA PRO A 29 12.52 -4.51 4.00
C PRO A 29 12.94 -4.03 5.37
N THR A 30 12.22 -4.48 6.39
CA THR A 30 12.50 -4.17 7.80
C THR A 30 13.52 -5.13 8.40
N SER A 31 14.32 -5.84 7.59
CA SER A 31 15.30 -6.78 8.13
C SER A 31 16.37 -6.01 8.90
N ALA A 32 16.61 -6.42 10.15
CA ALA A 32 17.66 -5.81 10.97
C ALA A 32 19.03 -5.91 10.30
N TRP A 33 19.26 -6.96 9.50
CA TRP A 33 20.50 -7.21 8.78
C TRP A 33 20.79 -6.24 7.63
N ARG A 34 19.79 -5.50 7.12
CA ARG A 34 20.00 -4.43 6.13
C ARG A 34 20.35 -3.09 6.77
N SER A 35 20.27 -2.98 8.10
CA SER A 35 20.62 -1.74 8.79
C SER A 35 22.13 -1.47 8.68
N ARG A 36 22.47 -0.20 8.38
CA ARG A 36 23.87 0.27 8.35
C ARG A 36 24.56 0.15 9.72
N LEU A 37 23.78 0.01 10.79
CA LEU A 37 24.29 -0.11 12.16
C LEU A 37 24.94 -1.47 12.40
N PHE A 38 24.43 -2.54 11.78
CA PHE A 38 24.99 -3.88 11.93
C PHE A 38 26.08 -4.21 10.90
N THR A 39 26.31 -3.33 9.92
CA THR A 39 27.33 -3.57 8.88
C THR A 39 28.75 -3.67 9.44
N GLY A 40 29.07 -2.97 10.53
CA GLY A 40 30.35 -3.10 11.23
C GLY A 40 30.50 -4.44 11.95
N HIS A 41 29.45 -4.88 12.65
CA HIS A 41 29.43 -6.15 13.38
C HIS A 41 29.49 -7.35 12.42
N LEU A 42 28.77 -7.28 11.30
CA LEU A 42 28.78 -8.32 10.26
C LEU A 42 30.16 -8.55 9.63
N ARG A 43 31.00 -7.52 9.54
CA ARG A 43 32.38 -7.66 9.02
C ARG A 43 33.32 -8.39 9.97
N THR A 44 32.94 -8.51 11.24
CA THR A 44 33.73 -9.21 12.26
C THR A 44 33.34 -10.69 12.41
N LEU A 45 32.28 -11.13 11.72
CA LEU A 45 31.87 -12.53 11.73
C LEU A 45 32.74 -13.36 10.76
N PRO A 46 33.22 -14.55 11.17
CA PRO A 46 34.05 -15.42 10.33
C PRO A 46 33.35 -15.87 9.03
N GLU A 47 32.03 -16.03 9.09
CA GLU A 47 31.16 -16.25 7.93
C GLU A 47 29.98 -15.27 7.99
N PRO A 48 29.70 -14.50 6.92
CA PRO A 48 28.49 -13.70 6.86
C PRO A 48 27.26 -14.63 6.90
N PRO A 49 26.26 -14.36 7.74
CA PRO A 49 25.02 -15.12 7.70
C PRO A 49 24.43 -15.07 6.29
N ALA A 50 23.91 -16.20 5.81
CA ALA A 50 23.19 -16.26 4.53
C ALA A 50 22.14 -15.13 4.48
N PRO A 51 21.91 -14.50 3.31
CA PRO A 51 20.93 -13.43 3.20
C PRO A 51 19.57 -13.94 3.66
N THR A 52 19.19 -13.56 4.88
CA THR A 52 17.92 -13.93 5.49
C THR A 52 16.80 -13.36 4.64
N ASN A 53 15.83 -14.21 4.33
CA ASN A 53 14.59 -13.82 3.68
C ASN A 53 13.84 -12.84 4.61
N GLU A 54 13.02 -11.94 4.07
CA GLU A 54 12.16 -11.03 4.85
C GLU A 54 11.27 -11.77 5.87
N ALA A 55 11.10 -13.08 5.70
CA ALA A 55 10.40 -13.99 6.60
C ALA A 55 11.16 -14.38 7.88
N ASP A 56 12.49 -14.22 7.93
CA ASP A 56 13.32 -14.73 9.04
C ASP A 56 13.40 -13.76 10.24
N TRP A 57 12.87 -12.54 10.09
CA TRP A 57 12.77 -11.56 11.16
C TRP A 57 11.36 -11.57 11.76
N PRO A 58 11.17 -11.54 13.10
CA PRO A 58 9.87 -11.67 13.74
C PRO A 58 8.88 -10.68 13.14
N HIS A 59 7.77 -11.24 12.69
CA HIS A 59 6.71 -10.68 11.86
C HIS A 59 6.47 -9.18 12.06
N SER A 60 7.13 -8.35 11.24
CA SER A 60 6.77 -6.94 11.18
C SER A 60 5.44 -6.82 10.43
N GLU A 61 4.34 -6.83 11.18
CA GLU A 61 3.00 -6.54 10.63
C GLU A 61 2.90 -5.10 10.08
N ALA A 62 3.95 -4.30 10.23
CA ALA A 62 4.10 -2.97 9.67
C ALA A 62 3.69 -2.92 8.19
N HIS A 63 4.10 -3.88 7.35
CA HIS A 63 3.70 -3.90 5.95
C HIS A 63 2.18 -4.05 5.78
N ARG A 64 1.54 -4.94 6.57
CA ARG A 64 0.08 -5.14 6.57
C ARG A 64 -0.65 -3.89 7.07
N PHE A 65 -0.11 -3.21 8.07
CA PHE A 65 -0.65 -1.96 8.59
C PHE A 65 -0.63 -0.85 7.51
N HIS A 66 0.53 -0.59 6.88
CA HIS A 66 0.64 0.43 5.83
C HIS A 66 -0.25 0.11 4.62
N HIS A 67 -0.38 -1.16 4.24
CA HIS A 67 -1.33 -1.59 3.20
C HIS A 67 -2.78 -1.35 3.60
N SER A 68 -3.15 -1.63 4.85
CA SER A 68 -4.52 -1.44 5.35
C SER A 68 -4.89 0.05 5.39
N VAL A 69 -3.96 0.91 5.86
CA VAL A 69 -4.13 2.36 5.87
C VAL A 69 -4.22 2.91 4.45
N SER A 70 -3.35 2.46 3.54
CA SER A 70 -3.38 2.89 2.12
C SER A 70 -4.70 2.48 1.44
N ALA A 71 -5.20 1.27 1.72
CA ALA A 71 -6.49 0.82 1.21
C ALA A 71 -7.66 1.65 1.77
N PHE A 72 -7.61 1.98 3.06
CA PHE A 72 -8.62 2.83 3.70
C PHE A 72 -8.64 4.25 3.12
N VAL A 73 -7.48 4.89 2.97
CA VAL A 73 -7.37 6.22 2.36
C VAL A 73 -7.88 6.20 0.92
N SER A 74 -7.57 5.14 0.17
CA SER A 74 -8.08 4.97 -1.20
C SER A 74 -9.61 4.84 -1.24
N LEU A 75 -10.20 4.11 -0.29
CA LEU A 75 -11.66 3.99 -0.18
C LEU A 75 -12.33 5.34 0.11
N VAL A 76 -11.77 6.13 1.04
CA VAL A 76 -12.27 7.47 1.35
C VAL A 76 -12.23 8.36 0.10
N ALA A 77 -11.14 8.34 -0.65
CA ALA A 77 -11.00 9.08 -1.90
C ALA A 77 -12.05 8.67 -2.95
N ILE A 78 -12.32 7.36 -3.10
CA ILE A 78 -13.35 6.85 -4.01
C ILE A 78 -14.73 7.39 -3.62
N VAL A 79 -15.10 7.31 -2.34
CA VAL A 79 -16.41 7.77 -1.86
C VAL A 79 -16.57 9.27 -2.10
N LEU A 80 -15.56 10.08 -1.75
CA LEU A 80 -15.58 11.53 -2.00
C LEU A 80 -15.72 11.85 -3.48
N GLY A 81 -14.95 11.18 -4.35
CA GLY A 81 -15.03 11.37 -5.79
C GLY A 81 -16.40 11.01 -6.36
N LEU A 82 -17.00 9.90 -5.91
CA LEU A 82 -18.33 9.48 -6.37
C LEU A 82 -19.41 10.49 -6.00
N VAL A 83 -19.38 11.01 -4.77
CA VAL A 83 -20.32 12.05 -4.33
C VAL A 83 -20.22 13.27 -5.24
N GLU A 84 -19.00 13.70 -5.57
CA GLU A 84 -18.80 14.86 -6.44
C GLU A 84 -19.23 14.59 -7.89
N VAL A 85 -18.95 13.40 -8.44
CA VAL A 85 -19.42 13.01 -9.78
C VAL A 85 -20.95 13.03 -9.86
N VAL A 86 -21.64 12.55 -8.82
CA VAL A 86 -23.12 12.57 -8.78
C VAL A 86 -23.66 14.00 -8.71
N ARG A 87 -22.98 14.90 -8.00
CA ARG A 87 -23.37 16.31 -7.89
C ARG A 87 -23.11 17.11 -9.16
N ASN A 88 -22.15 16.68 -9.98
CA ASN A 88 -21.62 17.51 -11.05
C ASN A 88 -22.15 17.08 -12.41
N HIS A 89 -22.96 17.93 -13.06
CA HIS A 89 -23.60 17.62 -14.35
C HIS A 89 -22.71 17.84 -15.57
N ARG A 90 -21.48 18.35 -15.39
CA ARG A 90 -20.57 18.66 -16.50
C ARG A 90 -19.74 17.45 -16.89
N PRO A 91 -19.84 16.96 -18.15
CA PRO A 91 -19.25 15.68 -18.54
C PRO A 91 -17.71 15.67 -18.47
N LEU A 92 -17.06 16.79 -18.78
CA LEU A 92 -15.60 16.89 -18.71
C LEU A 92 -15.08 16.83 -17.26
N GLU A 93 -15.79 17.45 -16.33
CA GLU A 93 -15.42 17.46 -14.91
C GLU A 93 -15.66 16.08 -14.30
N ALA A 94 -16.79 15.45 -14.63
CA ALA A 94 -17.10 14.08 -14.26
C ALA A 94 -16.06 13.08 -14.82
N ALA A 95 -15.59 13.26 -16.06
CA ALA A 95 -14.56 12.41 -16.65
C ALA A 95 -13.21 12.53 -15.92
N ALA A 96 -12.80 13.75 -15.55
CA ALA A 96 -11.57 13.96 -14.79
C ALA A 96 -11.64 13.30 -13.40
N LEU A 97 -12.76 13.47 -12.69
CA LEU A 97 -12.99 12.84 -11.40
C LEU A 97 -13.06 11.32 -11.52
N ALA A 98 -13.72 10.80 -12.54
CA ALA A 98 -13.77 9.36 -12.82
C ALA A 98 -12.37 8.78 -13.04
N GLY A 99 -11.49 9.47 -13.77
CA GLY A 99 -10.10 9.07 -13.94
C GLY A 99 -9.34 8.98 -12.61
N ALA A 100 -9.53 9.97 -11.73
CA ALA A 100 -8.95 9.96 -10.39
C ALA A 100 -9.49 8.80 -9.52
N ILE A 101 -10.80 8.55 -9.57
CA ILE A 101 -11.44 7.44 -8.85
C ILE A 101 -10.89 6.10 -9.35
N LEU A 102 -10.81 5.89 -10.67
CA LEU A 102 -10.28 4.66 -11.26
C LEU A 102 -8.84 4.38 -10.82
N SER A 103 -8.03 5.41 -10.67
CA SER A 103 -6.66 5.28 -10.16
C SER A 103 -6.62 4.75 -8.72
N HIS A 104 -7.52 5.22 -7.86
CA HIS A 104 -7.65 4.72 -6.49
C HIS A 104 -8.24 3.31 -6.45
N VAL A 105 -9.20 2.98 -7.31
CA VAL A 105 -9.77 1.63 -7.43
C VAL A 105 -8.69 0.63 -7.84
N ALA A 106 -7.86 0.98 -8.82
CA ALA A 106 -6.74 0.15 -9.25
C ALA A 106 -5.76 -0.09 -8.10
N LEU A 107 -5.37 0.96 -7.37
CA LEU A 107 -4.48 0.83 -6.21
C LEU A 107 -5.10 -0.05 -5.11
N ALA A 108 -6.34 0.22 -4.72
CA ALA A 108 -7.07 -0.58 -3.72
C ALA A 108 -7.18 -2.06 -4.12
N ALA A 109 -7.46 -2.34 -5.40
CA ALA A 109 -7.52 -3.71 -5.91
C ALA A 109 -6.16 -4.43 -5.81
N THR A 110 -5.04 -3.74 -6.11
CA THR A 110 -3.70 -4.33 -5.97
C THR A 110 -3.36 -4.63 -4.51
N LEU A 111 -3.72 -3.73 -3.59
CA LEU A 111 -3.51 -3.89 -2.15
C LEU A 111 -4.31 -5.07 -1.61
N LEU A 112 -5.61 -5.14 -1.94
CA LEU A 112 -6.50 -6.19 -1.48
C LEU A 112 -6.10 -7.56 -2.03
N ARG A 113 -5.73 -7.66 -3.32
CA ARG A 113 -5.19 -8.92 -3.87
C ARG A 113 -3.96 -9.38 -3.10
N GLY A 114 -3.03 -8.47 -2.82
CA GLY A 114 -1.83 -8.80 -2.03
C GLY A 114 -2.13 -9.27 -0.61
N ILE A 115 -3.22 -8.77 -0.01
CA ILE A 115 -3.69 -9.21 1.32
C ILE A 115 -4.33 -10.60 1.22
N PHE A 116 -5.26 -10.82 0.29
CA PHE A 116 -6.03 -12.06 0.21
C PHE A 116 -5.23 -13.24 -0.35
N SER A 117 -4.31 -13.02 -1.31
CA SER A 117 -3.46 -14.09 -1.86
C SER A 117 -2.41 -14.62 -0.88
N ARG A 118 -2.22 -13.99 0.28
CA ARG A 118 -1.32 -14.49 1.34
C ARG A 118 -2.06 -15.30 2.42
N VAL A 119 -3.38 -15.45 2.28
CA VAL A 119 -4.25 -16.21 3.21
C VAL A 119 -4.54 -17.61 2.65
N GLU A 120 -3.67 -18.15 1.79
CA GLU A 120 -3.73 -19.57 1.39
C GLU A 120 -3.77 -20.42 2.67
N PRO A 121 -4.75 -21.33 2.83
CA PRO A 121 -4.92 -22.09 4.06
C PRO A 121 -3.66 -22.90 4.30
N SER A 122 -3.08 -22.80 5.48
CA SER A 122 -2.14 -23.79 5.98
C SER A 122 -2.90 -25.12 6.05
N THR A 123 -2.92 -25.87 4.95
CA THR A 123 -3.24 -27.29 4.98
C THR A 123 -2.23 -27.89 5.94
N GLY A 124 -2.71 -28.24 7.14
CA GLY A 124 -1.95 -28.82 8.23
C GLY A 124 -1.52 -30.23 7.88
N GLU A 125 -0.64 -30.35 6.90
CA GLU A 125 -0.06 -31.58 6.42
C GLU A 125 1.44 -31.36 6.43
N ASP A 126 2.02 -31.38 7.63
CA ASP A 126 3.45 -31.64 7.91
C ASP A 126 3.67 -31.58 9.43
N ALA A 127 3.25 -32.64 10.12
CA ALA A 127 3.81 -32.98 11.42
C ALA A 127 4.05 -34.50 11.48
N PRO A 128 5.25 -34.98 11.10
CA PRO A 128 5.76 -36.24 11.57
C PRO A 128 6.74 -35.97 12.72
N PHE A 129 6.24 -36.03 13.96
CA PHE A 129 7.04 -36.43 15.13
C PHE A 129 6.16 -37.22 16.09
#